data_AF-A0A497SQ83-F1
#
_entry.id   AF-A0A497SQ83-F1
#
_cell.length_a   1.000
_cell.length_b   1.000
_cell.length_c   1.000
_cell.angle_alpha   90.00
_cell.angle_beta   90.00
_cell.angle_gamma   90.00
#
_symmetry.space_group_name_H-M   'P 1'
#
loop_
_entity.id
_entity.type
_entity.pdbx_description
1 polymer ?
#
loop_
_entity_poly.entity_id
_entity_poly.type
_entity_poly.pdbx_seq_one_letter_code
_entity_poly.pdbx_strand_id
1 'polypeptide(L)'
;KNYGIIQGFWSLNPKPLDNNGENIKSTEQEGFMRFDSYSEFKQHLLELLKEERMFFAGMKTKKELGRFIEIANKEDTYEKKAEKFLDLMRFGENGR
;
A
#
# COMPACT_ATOMS: atom_id res chain seq x y z
N LYS A 1 -5.24 -10.79 -4.30
CA LYS A 1 -4.68 -10.67 -2.93
C LYS A 1 -3.98 -9.31 -2.86
N ASN A 2 -4.74 -8.20 -2.91
CA ASN A 2 -4.17 -6.87 -3.16
C ASN A 2 -4.75 -5.87 -2.15
N TYR A 3 -4.88 -6.28 -0.88
CA TYR A 3 -5.45 -5.43 0.16
C TYR A 3 -4.32 -4.78 0.97
N GLY A 4 -4.04 -3.52 0.64
CA GLY A 4 -3.52 -2.53 1.58
C GLY A 4 -2.01 -2.51 1.82
N ILE A 5 -1.23 -3.52 1.45
CA ILE A 5 0.23 -3.49 1.62
C ILE A 5 0.86 -3.61 0.24
N ILE A 6 1.85 -2.77 -0.07
CA ILE A 6 2.78 -3.03 -1.18
C ILE A 6 3.50 -4.33 -0.81
N GLN A 7 2.99 -5.44 -1.31
CA GLN A 7 3.56 -6.77 -1.13
C GLN A 7 4.40 -7.04 -2.37
N GLY A 8 5.64 -6.56 -2.35
CA GLY A 8 6.58 -6.74 -3.45
C GLY A 8 8.01 -6.84 -2.94
N PHE A 9 8.84 -7.61 -3.62
CA PHE A 9 10.27 -7.69 -3.38
C PHE A 9 11.02 -6.92 -4.46
N TRP A 10 11.76 -5.88 -4.05
CA TRP A 10 12.60 -5.09 -4.93
C TRP A 10 14.05 -5.53 -4.81
N SER A 11 14.57 -6.18 -5.86
CA SER A 11 15.99 -6.54 -5.95
C SER A 11 16.80 -5.38 -6.50
N LEU A 12 17.73 -4.87 -5.70
CA LEU A 12 18.77 -3.92 -6.15
C LEU A 12 20.00 -4.64 -6.74
N ASN A 13 20.02 -5.97 -6.72
CA ASN A 13 21.05 -6.77 -7.36
C ASN A 13 20.60 -7.15 -8.78
N PRO A 14 21.27 -6.66 -9.85
CA PRO A 14 20.96 -7.04 -11.23
C PRO A 14 21.29 -8.51 -11.53
N LYS A 15 22.11 -9.19 -10.73
CA LYS A 15 22.42 -10.61 -10.90
C LYS A 15 22.13 -11.35 -9.60
N PRO A 16 20.85 -11.53 -9.24
CA PRO A 16 20.47 -12.13 -7.97
C PRO A 16 20.73 -13.64 -7.89
N LEU A 17 21.10 -14.28 -9.01
CA LEU A 17 21.42 -15.70 -9.07
C LEU A 17 22.94 -15.92 -8.95
N ASP A 18 23.35 -16.86 -8.09
CA ASP A 18 24.76 -17.18 -7.83
C ASP A 18 25.52 -17.65 -9.08
N ASN A 19 24.81 -18.24 -10.03
CA ASN A 19 25.38 -18.78 -11.26
C ASN A 19 25.44 -17.76 -12.42
N ASN A 20 25.09 -16.48 -12.18
CA ASN A 20 24.96 -15.45 -13.22
C ASN A 20 24.02 -15.86 -14.38
N GLY A 21 23.06 -16.75 -14.13
CA GLY A 21 22.08 -17.17 -15.12
C GLY A 21 21.09 -16.07 -15.50
N GLU A 22 20.32 -16.32 -16.57
CA GLU A 22 19.18 -15.47 -16.91
C GLU A 22 18.19 -15.41 -15.75
N ASN A 23 17.71 -14.20 -15.46
CA ASN A 23 16.78 -13.96 -14.37
C ASN A 23 15.68 -13.00 -14.82
N ILE A 24 14.50 -13.16 -14.24
CA ILE A 24 13.33 -12.38 -14.59
C ILE A 24 13.49 -10.93 -14.15
N LYS A 25 12.92 -10.00 -14.93
CA LYS A 25 12.89 -8.58 -14.57
C LYS A 25 11.82 -8.28 -13.52
N SER A 26 10.66 -8.91 -13.67
CA SER A 26 9.51 -8.78 -12.77
C SER A 26 8.60 -10.01 -12.85
N THR A 27 7.71 -10.16 -11.87
CA THR A 27 6.60 -11.12 -11.93
C THR A 27 5.31 -10.42 -12.38
N GLU A 28 4.30 -11.20 -12.75
CA GLU A 28 2.93 -10.70 -12.88
C GLU A 28 2.51 -9.98 -11.57
N GLN A 29 1.84 -8.84 -11.70
CA GLN A 29 1.43 -7.97 -10.57
C GLN A 29 2.59 -7.37 -9.74
N GLU A 30 3.83 -7.41 -10.26
CA GLU A 30 4.99 -6.72 -9.66
C GLU A 30 5.32 -7.16 -8.22
N GLY A 31 4.90 -8.37 -7.83
CA GLY A 31 5.30 -8.99 -6.56
C GLY A 31 6.82 -9.21 -6.43
N PHE A 32 7.53 -9.23 -7.55
CA PHE A 32 8.98 -9.10 -7.64
C PHE A 32 9.32 -8.08 -8.74
N MET A 33 10.30 -7.22 -8.47
CA MET A 33 10.92 -6.33 -9.44
C MET A 33 12.44 -6.29 -9.21
N ARG A 34 13.22 -6.28 -10.28
CA ARG A 34 14.68 -6.13 -10.23
C ARG A 34 15.09 -4.86 -10.94
N PHE A 35 15.96 -4.08 -10.33
CA PHE A 35 16.52 -2.88 -10.93
C PHE A 35 17.93 -3.13 -11.44
N ASP A 36 18.18 -2.75 -12.69
CA ASP A 36 19.47 -2.91 -13.37
C ASP A 36 20.42 -1.74 -13.09
N SER A 37 19.87 -0.60 -12.66
CA SER A 37 20.65 0.60 -12.34
C SER A 37 20.05 1.41 -11.20
N TYR A 38 20.89 2.23 -10.58
CA TYR A 38 20.46 3.21 -9.58
C TYR A 38 19.42 4.19 -10.14
N SER A 39 19.59 4.65 -11.39
CA SER A 39 18.66 5.60 -12.02
C SER A 39 17.26 5.00 -12.18
N GLU A 40 17.18 3.73 -12.62
CA GLU A 40 15.92 3.01 -12.76
C GLU A 40 15.22 2.84 -11.41
N PHE A 41 15.96 2.41 -10.38
CA PHE A 41 15.44 2.29 -9.02
C PHE A 41 14.94 3.64 -8.49
N LYS A 42 15.74 4.70 -8.64
CA LYS A 42 15.41 6.05 -8.17
C LYS A 42 14.11 6.55 -8.81
N GLN A 43 13.93 6.32 -10.11
CA GLN A 43 12.71 6.74 -10.80
C GLN A 43 11.47 6.04 -10.21
N HIS A 44 11.49 4.72 -10.07
CA HIS A 44 10.37 3.97 -9.52
C HIS A 44 10.08 4.35 -8.06
N LEU A 45 11.13 4.57 -7.25
CA LEU A 45 10.97 5.04 -5.89
C LEU A 45 10.30 6.41 -5.83
N LEU A 46 10.70 7.35 -6.69
CA LEU A 46 10.09 8.68 -6.75
C LEU A 46 8.64 8.63 -7.24
N GLU A 47 8.32 7.74 -8.19
CA GLU A 47 6.95 7.51 -8.63
C GLU A 47 6.10 6.95 -7.48
N LEU A 48 6.62 5.96 -6.75
CA LEU A 48 5.94 5.40 -5.57
C LEU A 48 5.68 6.45 -4.48
N LEU A 49 6.66 7.31 -4.20
CA LEU A 49 6.54 8.37 -3.20
C LEU A 49 5.56 9.49 -3.61
N LYS A 50 5.24 9.63 -4.90
CA LYS A 50 4.22 10.57 -5.38
C LYS A 50 2.80 10.03 -5.24
N GLU A 51 2.64 8.74 -4.98
CA GLU A 51 1.31 8.17 -4.79
C GLU A 51 0.77 8.55 -3.42
N GLU A 52 -0.31 9.34 -3.39
CA GLU A 52 -1.05 9.66 -2.16
C GLU A 52 -1.89 8.46 -1.72
N ARG A 53 -1.23 7.41 -1.19
CA ARG A 53 -1.89 6.21 -0.67
C ARG A 53 -1.92 6.23 0.86
N MET A 54 -3.07 5.86 1.41
CA MET A 54 -3.26 5.72 2.86
C MET A 54 -3.25 4.24 3.27
N PHE A 55 -2.33 3.89 4.17
CA PHE A 55 -2.35 2.58 4.82
C PHE A 55 -3.32 2.57 6.00
N PHE A 56 -4.15 1.53 6.07
CA PHE A 56 -4.93 1.20 7.25
C PHE A 56 -4.97 -0.32 7.45
N ALA A 57 -4.78 -0.75 8.70
CA ALA A 57 -4.92 -2.13 9.13
C ALA A 57 -5.57 -2.15 10.51
N GLY A 58 -6.45 -3.12 10.72
CA GLY A 58 -7.14 -3.30 12.00
C GLY A 58 -8.18 -4.41 11.90
N MET A 59 -8.41 -5.10 13.02
CA MET A 59 -9.49 -6.08 13.14
C MET A 59 -10.69 -5.42 13.81
N LYS A 60 -11.84 -5.43 13.15
CA LYS A 60 -13.12 -4.91 13.64
C LYS A 60 -14.22 -5.91 13.32
N THR A 61 -15.24 -5.98 14.17
CA THR A 61 -16.43 -6.79 13.84
C THR A 61 -17.17 -6.17 12.65
N LYS A 62 -17.97 -6.98 11.93
CA LYS A 62 -18.81 -6.48 10.83
C LYS A 62 -19.74 -5.34 11.29
N LYS A 63 -20.23 -5.42 12.53
CA LYS A 63 -21.09 -4.40 13.13
C LYS A 63 -20.36 -3.07 13.31
N GLU A 64 -19.15 -3.09 13.84
CA GLU A 64 -18.32 -1.88 13.99
C GLU A 64 -17.92 -1.29 12.64
N LEU A 65 -17.52 -2.12 11.66
CA LEU A 65 -17.20 -1.64 10.31
C LEU A 65 -18.39 -0.95 9.65
N GLY A 66 -19.58 -1.55 9.73
CA GLY A 66 -20.80 -0.93 9.20
C GLY A 66 -21.09 0.42 9.85
N ARG A 67 -20.93 0.51 11.17
CA ARG A 67 -21.12 1.76 11.91
C ARG A 67 -20.08 2.83 11.54
N PHE A 68 -18.82 2.44 11.35
CA PHE A 68 -17.78 3.39 10.94
C PHE A 68 -18.03 3.93 9.54
N ILE A 69 -18.47 3.08 8.61
CA ILE A 69 -18.90 3.50 7.27
C ILE A 69 -20.06 4.50 7.37
N GLU A 70 -21.05 4.21 8.22
CA GLU A 70 -22.20 5.11 8.43
C GLU A 70 -21.80 6.48 8.98
N ILE A 71 -20.92 6.52 10.00
CA ILE A 71 -20.43 7.77 10.59
C ILE A 71 -19.62 8.56 9.55
N ALA A 72 -18.66 7.91 8.89
CA ALA A 72 -17.82 8.55 7.89
C ALA A 72 -18.63 9.10 6.72
N ASN A 73 -19.69 8.41 6.27
CA ASN A 73 -20.50 8.84 5.14
C ASN A 73 -21.27 10.17 5.37
N LYS A 74 -21.29 10.69 6.61
CA LYS A 74 -21.88 11.99 6.93
C LYS A 74 -21.02 13.18 6.52
N GLU A 75 -19.74 12.97 6.23
CA GLU A 75 -18.83 14.03 5.78
C GLU A 75 -19.17 14.53 4.36
N ASP A 76 -18.81 15.77 4.06
CA ASP A 76 -19.26 16.47 2.85
C ASP A 76 -18.57 16.02 1.55
N THR A 77 -17.33 15.54 1.64
CA THR A 77 -16.47 15.22 0.49
C THR A 77 -15.91 13.80 0.62
N TYR A 78 -15.60 13.14 -0.49
CA TYR A 78 -15.05 11.78 -0.48
C TYR A 78 -13.74 11.68 0.34
N GLU A 79 -12.89 12.70 0.27
CA GLU A 79 -11.62 12.78 1.00
C GLU A 79 -11.87 12.79 2.51
N LYS A 80 -12.68 13.74 3.00
CA LYS A 80 -13.13 13.76 4.41
C LYS A 80 -13.82 12.48 4.87
N LYS A 81 -14.64 11.85 4.01
CA LYS A 81 -15.24 10.53 4.32
C LYS A 81 -14.14 9.50 4.55
N ALA A 82 -13.14 9.45 3.68
CA ALA A 82 -12.00 8.54 3.83
C ALA A 82 -11.18 8.85 5.09
N GLU A 83 -10.83 10.12 5.33
CA GLU A 83 -10.12 10.56 6.54
C GLU A 83 -10.86 10.15 7.81
N LYS A 84 -12.16 10.45 7.89
CA LYS A 84 -12.98 10.10 9.04
C LYS A 84 -13.04 8.59 9.27
N PHE A 85 -13.18 7.81 8.20
CA PHE A 85 -13.17 6.35 8.28
C PHE A 85 -11.82 5.83 8.78
N LEU A 86 -10.70 6.37 8.29
CA LEU A 86 -9.35 6.00 8.70
C LEU A 86 -9.10 6.32 10.18
N ASP A 87 -9.56 7.48 10.67
CA ASP A 87 -9.46 7.86 12.07
C ASP A 87 -10.26 6.92 12.97
N LEU A 88 -11.49 6.57 12.59
CA LEU A 88 -12.31 5.59 13.31
C LEU A 88 -11.65 4.20 13.33
N MET A 89 -11.02 3.80 12.23
CA MET A 89 -10.29 2.53 12.15
C MET A 89 -9.08 2.51 13.11
N ARG A 90 -8.36 3.63 13.26
CA ARG A 90 -7.16 3.77 14.10
C ARG A 90 -7.48 3.94 15.59
N PHE A 91 -8.43 4.81 15.90
CA PHE A 91 -8.66 5.31 17.26
C PHE A 91 -10.00 4.88 17.86
N GLY A 92 -10.89 4.31 17.05
CA GLY A 92 -12.28 4.07 17.44
C GLY A 92 -13.06 5.37 17.63
N GLU A 93 -14.26 5.28 18.21
CA GLU A 93 -15.11 6.47 18.43
C GLU A 93 -14.65 7.33 19.61
N ASN A 94 -13.88 6.76 20.53
CA ASN A 94 -13.50 7.40 21.80
C ASN A 94 -12.05 7.90 21.83
N GLY A 95 -11.31 7.74 20.74
CA GLY A 95 -9.90 8.10 20.71
C GLY A 95 -9.70 9.58 20.44
N ARG A 96 -9.12 10.26 21.44
CA ARG A 96 -8.29 11.45 21.24
C ARG A 96 -6.87 11.00 20.94
#